data_AF-A0A497BUV9-F1
#
_entry.id   AF-A0A497BUV9-F1
#
_cell.length_a   1.000
_cell.length_b   1.000
_cell.length_c   1.000
_cell.angle_alpha   90.00
_cell.angle_beta   90.00
_cell.angle_gamma   90.00
#
_symmetry.space_group_name_H-M   'P 1'
#
loop_
_entity.id
_entity.type
_entity.pdbx_description
1 polymer ?
#
loop_
_entity_poly.entity_id
_entity_poly.type
_entity_poly.pdbx_seq_one_letter_code
_entity_poly.pdbx_strand_id
1 'polypeptide(L)' 'ERGLGGCIIGSADRDGLRREFNIPERYEILLVLALGQPNETVVLEEVGPNGDIKYYRDAEDVHHVPKRSLDELILQQ' A
#
# COMPACT_ATOMS: atom_id res chain seq x y z
N GLU A 1 6.89 9.50 -15.33
CA GLU A 1 6.90 9.46 -13.85
C GLU A 1 7.71 10.63 -13.28
N ARG A 2 7.41 11.07 -12.04
CA ARG A 2 8.07 12.23 -11.39
C ARG A 2 9.14 11.86 -10.35
N GLY A 3 9.40 10.57 -10.14
CA GLY A 3 10.40 10.08 -9.18
C GLY A 3 9.96 10.20 -7.70
N LEU A 4 8.66 10.37 -7.45
CA LEU A 4 8.10 10.34 -6.10
C LEU A 4 7.62 8.93 -5.75
N GLY A 5 7.68 8.60 -4.47
CA GLY A 5 6.98 7.46 -3.90
C GLY A 5 5.58 7.87 -3.42
N GLY A 6 4.75 6.88 -3.14
CA GLY A 6 3.45 7.13 -2.53
C GLY A 6 2.84 5.92 -1.84
N CYS A 7 1.87 6.18 -0.99
CA CYS A 7 1.08 5.18 -0.28
C CYS A 7 -0.41 5.47 -0.45
N ILE A 8 -1.17 4.43 -0.83
CA ILE A 8 -2.63 4.47 -0.92
C ILE A 8 -3.19 4.08 0.45
N ILE A 9 -3.92 5.00 1.09
CA ILE A 9 -4.44 4.81 2.44
C ILE A 9 -5.97 4.72 2.39
N GLY A 10 -6.49 3.51 2.67
CA GLY A 10 -7.93 3.27 2.87
C GLY A 10 -8.39 3.46 4.32
N SER A 11 -7.49 3.28 5.29
CA SER A 11 -7.75 3.48 6.72
C SER A 11 -7.43 4.91 7.13
N ALA A 12 -8.36 5.83 6.88
CA ALA A 12 -8.23 7.25 7.22
C ALA A 12 -9.46 7.74 8.02
N ASP A 13 -9.25 8.75 8.88
CA ASP A 13 -10.32 9.46 9.59
C ASP A 13 -11.07 10.39 8.62
N ARG A 14 -12.14 9.88 8.02
CA ARG A 14 -12.91 10.59 7.00
C ARG A 14 -13.68 11.78 7.56
N ASP A 15 -14.18 11.68 8.79
CA ASP A 15 -14.93 12.75 9.44
C ASP A 15 -14.00 13.89 9.88
N GLY A 16 -12.80 13.54 10.38
CA GLY A 16 -11.73 14.50 10.64
C GLY A 16 -11.31 15.25 9.38
N LEU A 17 -10.95 14.51 8.32
CA LEU A 17 -10.55 15.10 7.03
C LEU A 17 -11.63 16.00 6.44
N ARG A 18 -12.89 15.57 6.50
CA ARG A 18 -14.02 16.35 6.00
C ARG A 18 -14.13 17.70 6.68
N ARG A 19 -14.05 17.73 8.01
CA ARG A 19 -14.13 18.97 8.80
C ARG A 19 -12.95 19.89 8.50
N GLU A 20 -11.74 19.34 8.52
CA GLU A 20 -10.51 20.14 8.36
C GLU A 20 -10.43 20.79 6.97
N PHE A 21 -10.76 20.04 5.92
CA PHE A 21 -10.69 20.52 4.55
C PHE A 21 -12.00 21.09 4.01
N ASN A 22 -13.03 21.21 4.85
CA ASN A 22 -14.36 21.72 4.50
C ASN A 22 -14.97 20.99 3.28
N ILE A 23 -14.86 19.66 3.23
CA ILE A 23 -15.33 18.85 2.10
C ILE A 23 -16.86 18.70 2.17
N PRO A 24 -17.64 19.13 1.15
CA PRO A 24 -19.09 19.00 1.16
C PRO A 24 -19.59 17.55 1.28
N GLU A 25 -20.68 17.34 2.02
CA GLU A 25 -21.22 16.00 2.36
C GLU A 25 -21.57 15.14 1.13
N ARG A 26 -21.92 15.78 0.02
CA ARG A 26 -22.21 15.10 -1.26
C ARG A 26 -21.01 14.37 -1.86
N TYR A 27 -19.79 14.63 -1.38
CA TYR A 27 -18.57 13.98 -1.87
C TYR A 27 -18.09 12.93 -0.88
N GLU A 28 -17.81 11.74 -1.39
CA GLU A 28 -17.21 10.66 -0.63
C GLU A 28 -15.67 10.71 -0.72
N ILE A 29 -14.99 10.53 0.42
CA ILE A 29 -13.53 10.39 0.47
C ILE A 29 -13.20 8.91 0.33
N LEU A 30 -12.84 8.49 -0.89
CA LEU A 30 -12.51 7.10 -1.20
C LEU A 30 -11.19 6.67 -0.55
N LEU A 31 -10.12 7.42 -0.84
CA LEU A 31 -8.74 7.10 -0.46
C LEU A 31 -7.96 8.39 -0.19
N VAL A 32 -6.86 8.27 0.57
CA VAL A 32 -5.84 9.30 0.71
C VAL A 32 -4.57 8.83 0.01
N LEU A 33 -3.91 9.73 -0.71
CA LEU A 33 -2.62 9.48 -1.35
C LEU A 33 -1.54 10.28 -0.61
N ALA A 34 -0.69 9.59 0.14
CA ALA A 34 0.54 10.19 0.65
C ALA A 34 1.59 10.17 -0.47
N LEU A 35 2.23 11.32 -0.75
CA LEU A 35 3.26 11.44 -1.78
C LEU A 35 4.49 12.13 -1.19
N GLY A 36 5.68 11.68 -1.60
CA GLY A 36 6.94 12.24 -1.12
C GLY A 36 8.17 11.67 -1.81
N GLN A 37 9.34 12.18 -1.46
CA GLN A 37 10.60 11.56 -1.86
C GLN A 37 10.76 10.23 -1.11
N PRO A 38 11.01 9.09 -1.80
CA PRO A 38 11.26 7.82 -1.13
C PRO A 38 12.46 7.89 -0.18
N ASN A 39 12.33 7.28 0.99
CA ASN A 39 13.40 7.21 2.00
C ASN A 39 13.61 5.78 2.55
N GLU A 40 13.11 4.77 1.83
CA GLU A 40 13.28 3.35 2.18
C GLU A 40 13.50 2.52 0.91
N THR A 41 14.10 1.35 1.08
CA THR A 41 14.22 0.35 0.01
C THR A 41 13.09 -0.65 0.14
N VAL A 42 12.36 -0.89 -0.94
CA VAL A 42 11.25 -1.86 -0.98
C VAL A 42 11.59 -2.95 -2.00
N VAL A 43 11.43 -4.21 -1.61
CA VAL A 43 11.70 -5.35 -2.50
C VAL A 43 10.51 -6.28 -2.66
N LEU A 44 10.35 -6.70 -3.91
CA LEU A 44 9.52 -7.80 -4.41
C LEU A 44 10.01 -9.15 -3.89
N GLU A 45 9.21 -9.96 -3.19
CA GLU A 45 9.55 -11.38 -3.01
C GLU A 45 8.36 -12.30 -3.30
N GLU A 46 8.65 -13.54 -3.70
CA GLU A 46 7.62 -14.55 -3.87
C GLU A 46 7.13 -15.05 -2.52
N VAL A 47 5.83 -15.32 -2.41
CA VAL A 47 5.24 -15.91 -1.20
C VAL A 47 5.85 -17.28 -0.95
N GLY A 48 6.41 -17.47 0.26
CA GLY A 48 7.00 -18.74 0.68
C GLY A 48 5.95 -19.85 0.92
N PRO A 49 6.38 -21.08 1.22
CA PRO A 49 5.51 -22.26 1.32
C PRO A 49 4.43 -22.15 2.41
N ASN A 50 4.60 -21.26 3.40
CA ASN A 50 3.61 -21.02 4.46
C ASN A 50 2.46 -20.11 4.02
N GLY A 51 2.54 -19.50 2.83
CA GLY A 51 1.48 -18.64 2.29
C GLY A 51 1.33 -17.28 2.99
N ASP A 52 2.28 -16.87 3.83
CA ASP A 52 2.21 -15.57 4.52
C ASP A 52 2.45 -14.42 3.54
N ILE A 53 1.58 -13.41 3.63
CA ILE A 53 1.57 -12.22 2.77
C ILE A 53 1.84 -10.94 3.56
N LYS A 54 2.08 -11.04 4.87
CA LYS A 54 2.42 -9.88 5.69
C LYS A 54 3.78 -9.36 5.25
N TYR A 55 3.82 -8.07 4.94
CA TYR A 55 5.08 -7.37 4.77
C TYR A 55 5.84 -7.30 6.09
N TYR A 56 7.16 -7.24 6.01
CA TYR A 56 8.06 -7.15 7.16
C TYR A 56 9.31 -6.34 6.79
N ARG A 57 10.12 -6.04 7.80
CA ARG A 57 11.43 -5.40 7.63
C ARG A 57 12.52 -6.38 8.04
N ASP A 58 13.60 -6.43 7.28
CA ASP A 58 14.78 -7.25 7.59
C ASP A 58 15.72 -6.53 8.58
N ALA A 59 16.90 -7.11 8.83
CA ALA A 59 17.89 -6.54 9.75
C ALA A 59 18.53 -5.25 9.21
N GLU A 60 18.46 -5.04 7.89
CA GLU A 60 18.96 -3.91 7.15
C GLU A 60 17.89 -2.82 6.90
N ASP A 61 16.69 -2.98 7.48
CA ASP A 61 15.52 -2.09 7.35
C ASP A 61 14.94 -2.01 5.92
N VAL A 62 15.20 -3.02 5.08
CA VAL A 62 14.55 -3.19 3.78
C VAL A 62 13.12 -3.65 3.99
N HIS A 63 12.17 -3.06 3.27
CA HIS A 63 10.76 -3.42 3.33
C HIS A 63 10.46 -4.55 2.32
N HIS A 64 10.19 -5.74 2.83
CA HIS A 64 9.85 -6.91 2.02
C HIS A 64 8.35 -7.03 1.83
N VAL A 65 7.90 -7.17 0.58
CA VAL A 65 6.47 -7.35 0.25
C VAL A 65 6.26 -8.67 -0.48
N PRO A 66 5.81 -9.73 0.22
CA PRO A 66 5.49 -10.99 -0.42
C PRO A 66 4.33 -10.85 -1.42
N LYS A 67 4.54 -11.32 -2.65
CA LYS A 67 3.55 -11.35 -3.74
C LYS A 67 3.33 -12.77 -4.24
N ARG A 68 2.06 -13.13 -4.41
CA ARG A 68 1.67 -14.38 -5.07
C ARG A 68 2.19 -14.40 -6.49
N SER A 69 2.67 -15.55 -6.92
CA SER A 69 3.11 -15.73 -8.30
C SER A 69 1.90 -15.68 -9.25
N LEU A 70 2.15 -15.42 -10.54
CA LEU A 70 1.09 -15.40 -11.54
C LEU A 70 0.34 -16.73 -11.62
N ASP A 71 1.07 -17.84 -11.54
CA ASP A 71 0.52 -19.20 -11.64
C ASP A 71 -0.44 -19.51 -10.47
N GLU A 72 -0.19 -18.95 -9.28
CA GLU A 72 -1.11 -19.08 -8.14
C GLU A 72 -2.42 -18.30 -8.36
N LEU A 73 -2.38 -17.22 -9.14
CA LEU A 73 -3.54 -16.35 -9.39
C LEU A 73 -4.45 -16.88 -10.52
N ILE A 74 -3.91 -17.67 -11.45
CA ILE A 74 -4.66 -18.19 -12.60
C ILE A 74 -5.27 -19.55 -12.23
N LEU A 75 -6.60 -19.58 -12.09
CA LEU A 75 -7.33 -20.83 -11.91
C LEU A 75 -7.27 -21.67 -13.19
N GLN A 76 -6.88 -22.94 -13.06
CA GLN A 76 -7.01 -23.90 -14.15
C GLN A 76 -8.43 -24.48 -14.18
N GLN A 77 -8.95 -24.67 -15.39
CA GLN A 77 -10.30 -25.22 -15.64
C GLN A 77 -10.32 -26.75 -15.47
#